data_AF-A0A7S2MM37-F1
#
_entry.id   AF-A0A7S2MM37-F1
#
_cell.length_a   1.000
_cell.length_b   1.000
_cell.length_c   1.000
_cell.angle_alpha   90.00
_cell.angle_beta   90.00
_cell.angle_gamma   90.00
#
_symmetry.space_group_name_H-M   'P 1'
#
loop_
_entity.id
_entity.type
_entity.pdbx_description
1 polymer ?
#
loop_
_entity_poly.entity_id
_entity_poly.type
_entity_poly.pdbx_seq_one_letter_code
_entity_poly.pdbx_strand_id
1 'polypeptide(L)'
;MAPMDNEAALACIPPRPPAADKRLGYNVSNDELDEWVSDVDDVSAQIKGIIDGTITDFDALDHQLGIKERVKQIREEELEQKRRRFFLFGQEGKGEGTRYKWWCKRCFVEYLIDLPNHTCTRCQQSDKMMTQEDRRAELMDKLEDYRKTRNTHQWRKDKWIRWKKSQKLLGRSRNINYKAWEYWEPDTDTEDEGDPIVPKDNPEFRAMEADIKDRHKKAAEKAKTAERFRDKGNEAMKAGDFVTAIEHYEEGLEYQRANKALWTNKALAELKVFRWHDAIASCNKVIEYSEIFEDGFRRSANACFKAFVRRGGGLRGPHPWG
;
A
#
# COMPACT_ATOMS: atom_id res chain seq x y z
N MET A 1 6.01 5.31 57.63
CA MET A 1 6.01 3.97 57.00
C MET A 1 5.59 4.15 55.56
N ALA A 2 6.34 3.51 54.67
CA ALA A 2 6.49 3.75 53.23
C ALA A 2 5.20 3.53 52.39
N PRO A 3 5.18 4.00 51.13
CA PRO A 3 4.04 3.93 50.22
C PRO A 3 3.97 2.57 49.53
N MET A 4 2.81 2.19 49.01
CA MET A 4 2.70 1.09 48.05
C MET A 4 1.92 1.57 46.84
N ASP A 5 2.61 1.43 45.72
CA ASP A 5 2.25 1.78 44.37
C ASP A 5 1.07 0.94 43.88
N ASN A 6 0.14 1.58 43.17
CA ASN A 6 -0.90 0.88 42.44
C ASN A 6 -0.58 1.00 40.94
N GLU A 7 0.42 0.22 40.52
CA GLU A 7 0.72 0.00 39.11
C GLU A 7 -0.47 -0.68 38.42
N ALA A 8 -0.94 -0.03 37.37
CA ALA A 8 -1.89 -0.57 36.43
C ALA A 8 -1.32 -1.84 35.78
N ALA A 9 -1.78 -3.00 36.24
CA ALA A 9 -1.63 -4.25 35.52
C ALA A 9 -2.45 -4.17 34.22
N LEU A 10 -1.79 -3.75 33.14
CA LEU A 10 -2.19 -4.06 31.77
C LEU A 10 -2.19 -5.59 31.62
N ALA A 11 -3.32 -6.20 31.96
CA ALA A 11 -3.59 -7.58 31.59
C ALA A 11 -3.66 -7.63 30.06
N CYS A 12 -2.57 -8.09 29.44
CA CYS A 12 -2.54 -8.51 28.05
C CYS A 12 -3.69 -9.49 27.83
N ILE A 13 -4.74 -9.02 27.15
CA ILE A 13 -5.79 -9.89 26.62
C ILE A 13 -5.06 -10.88 25.70
N PRO A 14 -5.06 -12.19 25.99
CA PRO A 14 -4.43 -13.16 25.09
C PRO A 14 -5.08 -13.05 23.71
N PRO A 15 -4.32 -13.20 22.61
CA PRO A 15 -4.88 -13.15 21.28
C PRO A 15 -6.03 -14.14 21.18
N ARG A 16 -7.19 -13.66 20.73
CA ARG A 16 -8.35 -14.52 20.43
C ARG A 16 -7.84 -15.68 19.57
N PRO A 17 -8.03 -16.95 19.98
CA PRO A 17 -7.59 -18.06 19.16
C PRO A 17 -8.21 -17.91 17.76
N PRO A 18 -7.48 -18.28 16.69
CA PRO A 18 -8.04 -18.25 15.35
C PRO A 18 -9.37 -19.01 15.41
N ALA A 19 -10.44 -18.37 14.93
CA ALA A 19 -11.74 -19.00 14.87
C ALA A 19 -11.54 -20.39 14.26
N ALA A 20 -11.94 -21.43 14.99
CA ALA A 20 -11.84 -22.80 14.52
C ALA A 20 -12.32 -22.82 13.08
N ASP A 21 -11.42 -23.22 12.17
CA ASP A 21 -11.70 -23.35 10.76
C ASP A 21 -12.93 -24.25 10.67
N LYS A 22 -14.09 -23.65 10.48
CA LYS A 22 -15.30 -24.35 10.09
C LYS A 22 -14.98 -24.80 8.68
N ARG A 23 -14.22 -25.91 8.56
CA ARG A 23 -14.25 -26.74 7.36
C ARG A 23 -15.73 -26.91 7.07
N LEU A 24 -16.17 -26.27 5.99
CA LEU A 24 -17.53 -26.36 5.51
C LEU A 24 -17.83 -27.84 5.36
N GLY A 25 -18.59 -28.39 6.30
CA GLY A 25 -19.24 -29.68 6.13
C GLY A 25 -20.33 -29.48 5.10
N TYR A 26 -19.96 -29.45 3.83
CA TYR A 26 -20.92 -29.67 2.76
C TYR A 26 -21.29 -31.14 2.83
N ASN A 27 -22.47 -31.44 3.36
CA ASN A 27 -23.17 -32.67 3.00
C ASN A 27 -23.63 -32.50 1.55
N VAL A 28 -22.72 -32.72 0.60
CA VAL A 28 -23.08 -32.87 -0.81
C VAL A 28 -23.88 -34.15 -0.92
N SER A 29 -25.09 -34.10 -1.46
CA SER A 29 -25.89 -35.31 -1.66
C SER A 29 -25.20 -36.22 -2.68
N ASN A 30 -25.43 -37.54 -2.61
CA ASN A 30 -24.89 -38.45 -3.63
C ASN A 30 -25.39 -38.07 -5.04
N ASP A 31 -26.60 -37.53 -5.15
CA ASP A 31 -27.16 -37.08 -6.42
C ASP A 31 -26.39 -35.86 -7.00
N GLU A 32 -25.97 -34.90 -6.16
CA GLU A 32 -25.14 -33.76 -6.56
C GLU A 32 -23.71 -34.20 -6.95
N LEU A 33 -23.20 -35.26 -6.31
CA LEU A 33 -21.92 -35.87 -6.65
C LEU A 33 -21.97 -36.60 -7.99
N ASP A 34 -23.05 -37.34 -8.25
CA ASP A 34 -23.25 -38.08 -9.50
C ASP A 34 -23.47 -37.12 -10.67
N GLU A 35 -24.21 -36.02 -10.46
CA GLU A 35 -24.36 -34.94 -11.45
C GLU A 35 -23.01 -34.30 -11.78
N TRP A 36 -22.19 -33.99 -10.76
CA TRP A 36 -20.85 -33.44 -10.96
C TRP A 36 -19.90 -34.41 -11.69
N VAL A 37 -19.95 -35.71 -11.40
CA VAL A 37 -19.14 -36.72 -12.10
C VAL A 37 -19.54 -36.80 -13.58
N SER A 38 -20.85 -36.76 -13.88
CA SER A 38 -21.34 -36.71 -15.26
C SER A 38 -20.81 -35.47 -15.99
N ASP A 39 -20.87 -34.30 -15.36
CA ASP A 39 -20.34 -33.05 -15.93
C ASP A 39 -18.83 -33.14 -16.21
N VAL A 40 -18.07 -33.76 -15.29
CA VAL A 40 -16.61 -33.96 -15.46
C VAL A 40 -16.31 -34.93 -16.60
N ASP A 41 -17.10 -35.98 -16.77
CA ASP A 41 -16.95 -36.95 -17.86
C ASP A 41 -17.26 -36.31 -19.21
N ASP A 42 -18.30 -35.47 -19.29
CA ASP A 42 -18.66 -34.72 -20.49
C ASP A 42 -17.57 -33.71 -20.89
N VAL A 43 -17.03 -32.95 -19.92
CA VAL A 43 -15.90 -32.04 -20.15
C VAL A 43 -14.65 -32.81 -20.61
N SER A 44 -14.38 -33.96 -19.99
CA SER A 44 -13.24 -34.80 -20.35
C SER A 44 -13.36 -35.38 -21.76
N ALA A 45 -14.56 -35.76 -22.19
CA ALA A 45 -14.84 -36.20 -23.54
C ALA A 45 -14.63 -35.06 -24.57
N GLN A 46 -15.06 -33.84 -24.24
CA GLN A 46 -14.84 -32.66 -25.09
C GLN A 46 -13.34 -32.33 -25.22
N ILE A 47 -12.57 -32.36 -24.14
CA ILE A 47 -11.11 -32.13 -24.17
C ILE A 47 -10.41 -33.16 -25.05
N LYS A 48 -10.80 -34.44 -24.96
CA LYS A 48 -10.28 -35.49 -25.84
C LYS A 48 -10.60 -35.20 -27.31
N GLY A 49 -11.84 -34.79 -27.62
CA GLY A 49 -12.23 -34.40 -28.98
C GLY A 49 -11.45 -33.21 -29.56
N ILE A 50 -11.02 -32.28 -28.70
CA ILE A 50 -10.15 -31.15 -29.09
C ILE A 50 -8.72 -31.63 -29.38
N ILE A 51 -8.17 -32.48 -28.51
CA ILE A 51 -6.80 -33.03 -28.66
C ILE A 51 -6.71 -33.92 -29.90
N ASP A 52 -7.75 -34.72 -30.15
CA ASP A 52 -7.83 -35.64 -31.29
C ASP A 52 -8.21 -34.92 -32.60
N GLY A 53 -8.46 -33.61 -32.56
CA GLY A 53 -8.78 -32.79 -33.73
C GLY A 53 -10.15 -33.09 -34.36
N THR A 54 -11.04 -33.76 -33.62
CA THR A 54 -12.43 -34.02 -34.06
C THR A 54 -13.31 -32.78 -33.90
N ILE A 55 -13.01 -31.95 -32.91
CA ILE A 55 -13.62 -30.63 -32.72
C ILE A 55 -12.64 -29.59 -33.25
N THR A 56 -12.95 -29.00 -34.41
CA THR A 56 -12.10 -28.02 -35.10
C THR A 56 -12.70 -26.61 -35.11
N ASP A 57 -14.02 -26.51 -34.93
CA ASP A 57 -14.77 -25.26 -34.87
C ASP A 57 -15.16 -24.92 -33.42
N PHE A 58 -14.24 -24.24 -32.74
CA PHE A 58 -14.42 -23.80 -31.36
C PHE A 58 -15.54 -22.77 -31.20
N ASP A 59 -15.82 -21.97 -32.23
CA ASP A 59 -16.86 -20.94 -32.18
C ASP A 59 -18.27 -21.56 -32.22
N ALA A 60 -18.46 -22.66 -32.97
CA ALA A 60 -19.70 -23.44 -32.96
C ALA A 60 -19.96 -24.15 -31.62
N LEU A 61 -18.90 -24.67 -30.97
CA LEU A 61 -18.98 -25.29 -29.65
C LEU A 61 -19.30 -24.26 -28.55
N ASP A 62 -18.64 -23.10 -28.56
CA ASP A 62 -18.91 -21.99 -27.65
C ASP A 62 -20.37 -21.49 -27.76
N HIS A 63 -20.92 -21.52 -28.98
CA HIS A 63 -22.31 -21.16 -29.25
C HIS A 63 -23.29 -22.23 -28.74
N GLN A 64 -22.97 -23.52 -28.87
CA GLN A 64 -23.76 -24.61 -28.28
C GLN A 64 -23.76 -24.57 -26.75
N LEU A 65 -22.64 -24.20 -26.12
CA LEU A 65 -22.49 -24.14 -24.67
C LEU A 65 -22.96 -22.81 -24.05
N GLY A 66 -23.30 -21.80 -24.87
CA GLY A 66 -23.80 -20.50 -24.40
C GLY A 66 -22.85 -19.75 -23.47
N ILE A 67 -21.55 -20.08 -23.47
CA ILE A 67 -20.57 -19.63 -22.47
C ILE A 67 -20.44 -18.10 -22.49
N LYS A 68 -20.45 -17.49 -23.69
CA LYS A 68 -20.36 -16.02 -23.86
C LYS A 68 -21.55 -15.30 -23.20
N GLU A 69 -22.77 -15.86 -23.30
CA GLU A 69 -23.97 -15.30 -22.68
C GLU A 69 -23.95 -15.48 -21.16
N ARG A 70 -23.51 -16.64 -20.66
CA ARG A 70 -23.40 -16.89 -19.22
C ARG A 70 -22.33 -16.02 -18.56
N VAL A 71 -21.19 -15.81 -19.20
CA VAL A 71 -20.15 -14.87 -18.72
C VAL A 71 -20.68 -13.44 -18.67
N LYS A 72 -21.54 -13.04 -19.61
CA LYS A 72 -22.19 -11.72 -19.59
C LYS A 72 -23.16 -11.60 -18.40
N GLN A 73 -23.99 -12.60 -18.17
CA GLN A 73 -24.91 -12.66 -17.02
C GLN A 73 -24.15 -12.59 -15.69
N ILE A 74 -23.09 -13.38 -15.52
CA ILE A 74 -22.24 -13.37 -14.31
C ILE A 74 -21.65 -11.97 -14.08
N ARG A 75 -21.15 -11.30 -15.13
CA ARG A 75 -20.62 -9.93 -15.00
C ARG A 75 -21.71 -8.93 -14.60
N GLU A 76 -22.91 -9.05 -15.14
CA GLU A 76 -24.05 -8.21 -14.78
C GLU A 76 -24.48 -8.44 -13.33
N GLU A 77 -24.57 -9.69 -12.89
CA GLU A 77 -24.85 -10.08 -11.50
C GLU A 77 -23.77 -9.57 -10.53
N GLU A 78 -22.48 -9.74 -10.86
CA GLU A 78 -21.38 -9.20 -10.06
C GLU A 78 -21.43 -7.68 -9.95
N LEU A 79 -21.75 -6.99 -11.05
CA LEU A 79 -21.91 -5.53 -11.06
C LEU A 79 -23.10 -5.12 -10.20
N GLU A 80 -24.22 -5.83 -10.27
CA GLU A 80 -25.39 -5.56 -9.43
C GLU A 80 -25.07 -5.81 -7.96
N GLN A 81 -24.40 -6.92 -7.63
CA GLN A 81 -23.93 -7.22 -6.28
C GLN A 81 -22.98 -6.15 -5.76
N LYS A 82 -22.01 -5.70 -6.57
CA LYS A 82 -21.10 -4.59 -6.24
C LYS A 82 -21.88 -3.29 -5.98
N ARG A 83 -22.88 -2.97 -6.80
CA ARG A 83 -23.76 -1.79 -6.63
C ARG A 83 -24.60 -1.89 -5.34
N ARG A 84 -25.23 -3.04 -5.08
CA ARG A 84 -26.00 -3.30 -3.85
C ARG A 84 -25.11 -3.19 -2.62
N ARG A 85 -23.94 -3.80 -2.65
CA ARG A 85 -22.98 -3.77 -1.55
C ARG A 85 -22.47 -2.36 -1.29
N PHE A 86 -22.16 -1.60 -2.33
CA PHE A 86 -21.80 -0.19 -2.21
C PHE A 86 -22.91 0.65 -1.56
N PHE A 87 -24.17 0.42 -1.95
CA PHE A 87 -25.31 1.12 -1.38
C PHE A 87 -25.54 0.77 0.09
N LEU A 88 -25.33 -0.49 0.47
CA LEU A 88 -25.50 -1.00 1.84
C LEU A 88 -24.33 -0.65 2.77
N PHE A 89 -23.09 -0.69 2.28
CA PHE A 89 -21.89 -0.47 3.07
C PHE A 89 -21.35 0.98 3.00
N GLY A 90 -21.92 1.81 2.12
CA GLY A 90 -21.60 3.23 1.97
C GLY A 90 -20.29 3.50 1.22
N GLN A 91 -20.05 4.78 0.94
CA GLN A 91 -18.83 5.30 0.29
C GLN A 91 -17.90 5.92 1.32
N GLU A 92 -16.58 5.76 1.16
CA GLU A 92 -15.64 6.46 2.02
C GLU A 92 -15.63 7.96 1.71
N GLY A 93 -15.78 8.78 2.75
CA GLY A 93 -15.96 10.23 2.63
C GLY A 93 -15.89 10.96 3.97
N LYS A 94 -15.42 12.22 3.92
CA LYS A 94 -15.25 13.09 5.10
C LYS A 94 -16.55 13.79 5.54
N GLY A 95 -17.67 13.52 4.86
CA GLY A 95 -18.95 14.17 5.13
C GLY A 95 -18.96 15.62 4.66
N GLU A 96 -18.32 15.89 3.51
CA GLU A 96 -18.32 17.21 2.85
C GLU A 96 -19.28 17.23 1.64
N GLY A 97 -19.69 16.05 1.17
CA GLY A 97 -20.56 15.88 0.01
C GLY A 97 -22.01 16.31 0.27
N THR A 98 -22.72 16.64 -0.81
CA THR A 98 -24.14 17.04 -0.78
C THR A 98 -25.11 15.89 -1.06
N ARG A 99 -24.63 14.65 -1.24
CA ARG A 99 -25.45 13.54 -1.74
C ARG A 99 -25.76 12.43 -0.74
N TYR A 100 -25.19 12.45 0.46
CA TYR A 100 -25.44 11.43 1.47
C TYR A 100 -26.56 11.84 2.41
N LYS A 101 -27.26 10.85 2.98
CA LYS A 101 -28.26 11.06 4.04
C LYS A 101 -27.61 10.96 5.41
N TRP A 102 -26.78 9.93 5.59
CA TRP A 102 -26.11 9.64 6.85
C TRP A 102 -24.60 9.58 6.68
N TRP A 103 -23.86 10.10 7.63
CA TRP A 103 -22.40 10.04 7.66
C TRP A 103 -21.90 9.56 9.02
N CYS A 104 -20.98 8.60 9.01
CA CYS A 104 -20.35 8.11 10.22
C CYS A 104 -19.03 8.85 10.51
N LYS A 105 -18.99 9.61 11.61
CA LYS A 105 -17.81 10.37 12.04
C LYS A 105 -16.60 9.50 12.37
N ARG A 106 -16.82 8.24 12.79
CA ARG A 106 -15.75 7.31 13.18
C ARG A 106 -15.14 6.58 11.98
N CYS A 107 -15.98 6.11 11.07
CA CYS A 107 -15.53 5.31 9.94
C CYS A 107 -15.28 6.13 8.67
N PHE A 108 -15.66 7.41 8.66
CA PHE A 108 -15.61 8.28 7.49
C PHE A 108 -16.32 7.62 6.29
N VAL A 109 -17.58 7.24 6.52
CA VAL A 109 -18.42 6.60 5.50
C VAL A 109 -19.72 7.37 5.35
N GLU A 110 -20.09 7.62 4.11
CA GLU A 110 -21.30 8.30 3.64
C GLU A 110 -22.29 7.27 3.10
N TYR A 111 -23.53 7.31 3.59
CA TYR A 111 -24.62 6.44 3.18
C TYR A 111 -25.67 7.26 2.44
N LEU A 112 -26.00 6.82 1.22
CA LEU A 112 -27.05 7.45 0.39
C LEU A 112 -28.47 6.99 0.78
N ILE A 113 -28.56 5.99 1.65
CA ILE A 113 -29.82 5.43 2.16
C ILE A 113 -30.06 5.70 3.62
N ASP A 114 -31.34 5.59 3.98
CA ASP A 114 -31.75 5.43 5.36
C ASP A 114 -31.38 4.04 5.84
N LEU A 115 -30.56 4.00 6.88
CA LEU A 115 -30.08 2.77 7.50
C LEU A 115 -31.06 2.30 8.59
N PRO A 116 -31.31 0.99 8.71
CA PRO A 116 -32.10 0.46 9.81
C PRO A 116 -31.44 0.80 11.16
N ASN A 117 -32.25 1.31 12.08
CA ASN A 117 -31.86 1.78 13.41
C ASN A 117 -30.81 2.91 13.43
N HIS A 118 -30.57 3.59 12.30
CA HIS A 118 -29.55 4.64 12.16
C HIS A 118 -28.17 4.19 12.64
N THR A 119 -27.83 2.92 12.42
CA THR A 119 -26.54 2.33 12.84
C THR A 119 -25.59 2.21 11.66
N CYS A 120 -24.31 2.57 11.87
CA CYS A 120 -23.27 2.38 10.86
C CYS A 120 -23.00 0.89 10.62
N THR A 121 -22.98 0.44 9.36
CA THR A 121 -22.73 -0.99 9.04
C THR A 121 -21.30 -1.46 9.35
N ARG A 122 -20.30 -0.56 9.35
CA ARG A 122 -18.91 -0.92 9.70
C ARG A 122 -18.69 -1.02 11.20
N CYS A 123 -19.29 -0.12 11.96
CA CYS A 123 -18.91 0.11 13.35
C CYS A 123 -20.05 -0.10 14.35
N GLN A 124 -21.27 -0.32 13.85
CA GLN A 124 -22.48 -0.70 14.58
C GLN A 124 -22.89 0.28 15.69
N GLN A 125 -22.41 1.52 15.63
CA GLN A 125 -22.77 2.58 16.57
C GLN A 125 -23.69 3.60 15.90
N SER A 126 -24.79 3.95 16.59
CA SER A 126 -25.73 5.00 16.18
C SER A 126 -25.29 6.40 16.64
N ASP A 127 -24.67 6.51 17.82
CA ASP A 127 -24.20 7.79 18.39
C ASP A 127 -23.16 8.54 17.51
N LYS A 128 -22.49 7.83 16.61
CA LYS A 128 -21.49 8.41 15.69
C LYS A 128 -22.03 8.69 14.30
N MET A 129 -23.34 8.53 14.09
CA MET A 129 -24.03 8.83 12.85
C MET A 129 -24.59 10.25 12.90
N MET A 130 -24.31 11.01 11.87
CA MET A 130 -24.78 12.39 11.71
C MET A 130 -25.57 12.48 10.42
N THR A 131 -26.62 13.30 10.42
CA THR A 131 -27.29 13.66 9.17
C THR A 131 -26.41 14.62 8.37
N GLN A 132 -26.74 14.78 7.09
CA GLN A 132 -26.09 15.78 6.25
C GLN A 132 -26.28 17.20 6.76
N GLU A 133 -27.48 17.54 7.23
CA GLU A 133 -27.80 18.89 7.70
C GLU A 133 -27.00 19.23 8.96
N ASP A 134 -26.95 18.32 9.93
CA ASP A 134 -26.19 18.49 11.17
C ASP A 134 -24.69 18.63 10.89
N ARG A 135 -24.16 17.79 9.99
CA ARG A 135 -22.75 17.86 9.59
C ARG A 135 -22.44 19.18 8.87
N ARG A 136 -23.34 19.64 8.01
CA ARG A 136 -23.19 20.93 7.33
C ARG A 136 -23.22 22.08 8.33
N ALA A 137 -24.11 22.05 9.32
CA ALA A 137 -24.14 23.03 10.40
C ALA A 137 -22.80 23.05 11.17
N GLU A 138 -22.28 21.87 11.58
CA GLU A 138 -20.96 21.77 12.24
C GLU A 138 -19.83 22.36 11.38
N LEU A 139 -19.86 22.13 10.07
CA LEU A 139 -18.87 22.68 9.14
C LEU A 139 -19.01 24.20 8.98
N MET A 140 -20.24 24.72 8.94
CA MET A 140 -20.50 26.15 8.85
C MET A 140 -20.08 26.89 10.12
N ASP A 141 -20.36 26.33 11.30
CA ASP A 141 -19.92 26.89 12.58
C ASP A 141 -18.39 26.96 12.65
N LYS A 142 -17.71 25.88 12.24
CA LYS A 142 -16.24 25.87 12.15
C LYS A 142 -15.73 26.94 11.18
N LEU A 143 -16.37 27.08 10.02
CA LEU A 143 -16.00 28.10 9.04
C LEU A 143 -16.12 29.51 9.64
N GLU A 144 -17.16 29.78 10.42
CA GLU A 144 -17.32 31.06 11.12
C GLU A 144 -16.23 31.30 12.15
N ASP A 145 -15.87 30.29 12.95
CA ASP A 145 -14.79 30.41 13.93
C ASP A 145 -13.43 30.60 13.27
N TYR A 146 -13.17 29.91 12.15
CA TYR A 146 -11.99 30.17 11.31
C TYR A 146 -11.98 31.59 10.77
N ARG A 147 -13.11 32.11 10.28
CA ARG A 147 -13.23 33.50 9.81
C ARG A 147 -12.97 34.50 10.94
N LYS A 148 -13.54 34.28 12.13
CA LYS A 148 -13.30 35.13 13.32
C LYS A 148 -11.81 35.12 13.68
N THR A 149 -11.21 33.94 13.79
CA THR A 149 -9.79 33.77 14.11
C THR A 149 -8.91 34.50 13.09
N ARG A 150 -9.16 34.28 11.79
CA ARG A 150 -8.44 34.94 10.71
C ARG A 150 -8.60 36.47 10.73
N ASN A 151 -9.80 36.98 10.99
CA ASN A 151 -10.04 38.42 11.12
C ASN A 151 -9.33 39.01 12.34
N THR A 152 -9.36 38.33 13.48
CA THR A 152 -8.61 38.78 14.68
C THR A 152 -7.11 38.80 14.43
N HIS A 153 -6.60 37.81 13.70
CA HIS A 153 -5.21 37.71 13.30
C HIS A 153 -4.84 38.87 12.37
N GLN A 154 -5.58 39.05 11.26
CA GLN A 154 -5.35 40.18 10.35
C GLN A 154 -5.41 41.53 11.07
N TRP A 155 -6.34 41.72 12.01
CA TRP A 155 -6.43 42.93 12.82
C TRP A 155 -5.19 43.16 13.69
N ARG A 156 -4.65 42.11 14.32
CA ARG A 156 -3.40 42.20 15.11
C ARG A 156 -2.20 42.49 14.20
N LYS A 157 -2.05 41.78 13.06
CA LYS A 157 -1.04 42.08 12.02
C LYS A 157 -1.08 43.54 11.56
N ASP A 158 -2.25 44.06 11.20
CA ASP A 158 -2.41 45.45 10.74
C ASP A 158 -2.04 46.46 11.83
N LYS A 159 -2.46 46.20 13.07
CA LYS A 159 -2.09 46.98 14.26
C LYS A 159 -0.58 46.97 14.48
N TRP A 160 0.06 45.81 14.38
CA TRP A 160 1.50 45.64 14.55
C TRP A 160 2.30 46.36 13.48
N ILE A 161 1.91 46.23 12.21
CA ILE A 161 2.53 46.95 11.09
C ILE A 161 2.40 48.46 11.28
N ARG A 162 1.21 48.94 11.68
CA ARG A 162 0.97 50.36 11.97
C ARG A 162 1.86 50.85 13.12
N TRP A 163 2.00 50.06 14.18
CA TRP A 163 2.89 50.35 15.31
C TRP A 163 4.36 50.37 14.88
N LYS A 164 4.85 49.39 14.10
CA LYS A 164 6.21 49.40 13.54
C LYS A 164 6.49 50.66 12.72
N LYS A 165 5.52 51.11 11.89
CA LYS A 165 5.62 52.34 11.11
C LYS A 165 5.67 53.59 12.00
N SER A 166 4.85 53.65 13.06
CA SER A 166 4.87 54.79 13.99
C SER A 166 6.14 54.83 14.84
N GLN A 167 6.69 53.67 15.22
CA GLN A 167 7.96 53.58 15.94
C GLN A 167 9.15 54.11 15.11
N LYS A 168 9.14 54.00 13.77
CA LYS A 168 10.18 54.61 12.92
C LYS A 168 10.14 56.14 12.93
N LEU A 169 8.98 56.73 13.21
CA LEU A 169 8.77 58.18 13.25
C LEU A 169 9.02 58.78 14.64
N LEU A 170 8.96 57.96 15.69
CA LEU A 170 9.21 58.36 17.07
C LEU A 170 10.65 58.05 17.47
N GLY A 171 11.29 58.97 18.21
CA GLY A 171 12.59 58.69 18.83
C GLY A 171 12.51 57.53 19.82
N ARG A 172 13.64 56.84 20.06
CA ARG A 172 13.69 55.67 20.94
C ARG A 172 13.30 56.05 22.37
N SER A 173 12.07 55.72 22.77
CA SER A 173 11.56 55.92 24.14
C SER A 173 12.31 55.00 25.11
N ARG A 174 12.65 55.50 26.31
CA ARG A 174 13.18 54.69 27.43
C ARG A 174 12.11 53.85 28.11
N ASN A 175 10.83 54.13 27.88
CA ASN A 175 9.73 53.46 28.56
C ASN A 175 9.13 52.36 27.67
N ILE A 176 9.10 51.12 28.17
CA ILE A 176 8.63 49.93 27.45
C ILE A 176 7.13 49.78 27.67
N ASN A 177 6.33 49.95 26.62
CA ASN A 177 4.88 49.72 26.69
C ASN A 177 4.57 48.25 26.41
N TYR A 178 4.35 47.46 27.47
CA TYR A 178 4.02 46.03 27.37
C TYR A 178 2.68 45.75 26.68
N LYS A 179 1.74 46.72 26.67
CA LYS A 179 0.45 46.58 25.97
C LYS A 179 0.60 46.47 24.45
N ALA A 180 1.74 46.92 23.89
CA ALA A 180 2.03 46.77 22.47
C ALA A 180 2.28 45.30 22.06
N TRP A 181 2.66 44.45 23.01
CA TRP A 181 2.89 43.01 22.78
C TRP A 181 1.58 42.23 22.62
N GLU A 182 0.44 42.75 23.09
CA GLU A 182 -0.89 42.16 22.83
C GLU A 182 -1.26 42.16 21.33
N TYR A 183 -0.57 42.95 20.52
CA TYR A 183 -0.77 43.04 19.07
C TYR A 183 0.30 42.30 18.28
N TRP A 184 1.31 41.71 18.94
CA TRP A 184 2.37 40.99 18.26
C TRP A 184 1.84 39.66 17.71
N GLU A 185 2.11 39.41 16.44
CA GLU A 185 1.90 38.11 15.80
C GLU A 185 3.15 37.71 15.01
N PRO A 186 3.50 36.42 15.00
CA PRO A 186 4.54 35.91 14.11
C PRO A 186 4.24 36.29 12.65
N ASP A 187 5.27 36.66 11.89
CA ASP A 187 5.11 37.00 10.45
C ASP A 187 4.61 35.79 9.64
N THR A 188 4.81 34.57 10.14
CA THR A 188 4.48 33.30 9.50
C THR A 188 3.06 32.86 9.89
N ASP A 189 2.10 33.01 8.96
CA ASP A 189 1.01 32.04 8.90
C ASP A 189 1.66 30.68 8.57
N THR A 190 1.37 29.63 9.33
CA THR A 190 1.95 28.28 9.21
C THR A 190 1.63 27.55 7.88
N GLU A 191 1.30 28.28 6.82
CA GLU A 191 1.21 27.78 5.44
C GLU A 191 2.40 28.21 4.57
N ASP A 192 3.20 29.17 5.04
CA ASP A 192 4.39 29.68 4.34
C ASP A 192 5.59 29.58 5.30
N GLU A 193 5.84 28.37 5.80
CA GLU A 193 7.20 28.00 6.21
C GLU A 193 8.05 28.09 4.95
N GLY A 194 8.56 29.29 4.66
CA GLY A 194 9.55 29.47 3.62
C GLY A 194 10.66 28.44 3.83
N ASP A 195 11.21 27.93 2.72
CA ASP A 195 12.26 26.91 2.72
C ASP A 195 13.21 27.17 3.89
N PRO A 196 13.55 26.13 4.69
CA PRO A 196 14.39 26.28 5.87
C PRO A 196 15.54 27.23 5.57
N ILE A 197 15.82 28.22 6.44
CA ILE A 197 16.90 29.19 6.22
C ILE A 197 18.22 28.43 6.27
N VAL A 198 18.58 27.78 5.17
CA VAL A 198 19.89 27.17 4.97
C VAL A 198 20.81 28.30 4.55
N PRO A 199 21.97 28.50 5.20
CA PRO A 199 22.95 29.48 4.75
C PRO A 199 23.38 29.21 3.30
N LYS A 200 22.78 29.94 2.35
CA LYS A 200 22.85 29.68 0.90
C LYS A 200 24.27 29.74 0.33
N ASP A 201 25.16 30.44 1.01
CA ASP A 201 26.54 30.72 0.59
C ASP A 201 27.61 30.14 1.51
N ASN A 202 27.26 29.23 2.44
CA ASN A 202 28.30 28.59 3.25
C ASN A 202 29.10 27.58 2.38
N PRO A 203 30.43 27.77 2.24
CA PRO A 203 31.29 26.89 1.44
C PRO A 203 31.25 25.42 1.89
N GLU A 204 31.02 25.14 3.17
CA GLU A 204 30.91 23.79 3.71
C GLU A 204 29.67 23.06 3.19
N PHE A 205 28.52 23.74 3.09
CA PHE A 205 27.29 23.16 2.55
C PHE A 205 27.43 22.90 1.06
N ARG A 206 28.10 23.77 0.30
CA ARG A 206 28.38 23.54 -1.13
C ARG A 206 29.31 22.34 -1.33
N ALA A 207 30.32 22.18 -0.49
CA ALA A 207 31.19 21.01 -0.51
C ALA A 207 30.43 19.72 -0.17
N MET A 208 29.56 19.75 0.85
CA MET A 208 28.68 18.63 1.19
C MET A 208 27.72 18.28 0.05
N GLU A 209 27.11 19.28 -0.60
CA GLU A 209 26.22 19.07 -1.74
C GLU A 209 26.97 18.44 -2.92
N ALA A 210 28.19 18.91 -3.20
CA ALA A 210 29.05 18.34 -4.25
C ALA A 210 29.43 16.88 -3.95
N ASP A 211 29.79 16.55 -2.70
CA ASP A 211 30.06 15.16 -2.27
C ASP A 211 28.82 14.27 -2.41
N ILE A 212 27.65 14.74 -1.96
CA ILE A 212 26.38 14.01 -2.11
C ILE A 212 26.11 13.74 -3.59
N LYS A 213 26.23 14.75 -4.46
CA LYS A 213 26.05 14.61 -5.91
C LYS A 213 27.03 13.63 -6.53
N ASP A 214 28.30 13.67 -6.14
CA ASP A 214 29.32 12.73 -6.62
C ASP A 214 29.02 11.28 -6.17
N ARG A 215 28.63 11.08 -4.90
CA ARG A 215 28.20 9.77 -4.40
C ARG A 215 26.97 9.23 -5.13
N HIS A 216 25.98 10.08 -5.40
CA HIS A 216 24.80 9.72 -6.19
C HIS A 216 25.18 9.36 -7.64
N LYS A 217 26.06 10.13 -8.27
CA LYS A 217 26.55 9.84 -9.63
C LYS A 217 27.27 8.49 -9.69
N LYS A 218 28.21 8.24 -8.77
CA LYS A 218 28.92 6.95 -8.66
C LYS A 218 27.97 5.79 -8.40
N ALA A 219 26.97 5.97 -7.54
CA ALA A 219 25.96 4.96 -7.28
C ALA A 219 25.12 4.65 -8.54
N ALA A 220 24.72 5.68 -9.30
CA ALA A 220 23.99 5.52 -10.56
C ALA A 220 24.82 4.80 -11.64
N GLU A 221 26.11 5.12 -11.76
CA GLU A 221 27.04 4.44 -12.68
C GLU A 221 27.22 2.95 -12.32
N LYS A 222 27.34 2.63 -11.03
CA LYS A 222 27.36 1.24 -10.55
C LYS A 222 26.06 0.51 -10.83
N ALA A 223 24.91 1.14 -10.61
CA ALA A 223 23.60 0.56 -10.90
C ALA A 223 23.43 0.26 -12.40
N LYS A 224 23.84 1.18 -13.27
CA LYS A 224 23.83 0.97 -14.73
C LYS A 224 24.74 -0.18 -15.15
N THR A 225 25.90 -0.31 -14.51
CA THR A 225 26.84 -1.41 -14.77
C THR A 225 26.24 -2.75 -14.33
N ALA A 226 25.63 -2.80 -13.13
CA ALA A 226 24.91 -3.98 -12.65
C ALA A 226 23.76 -4.41 -13.57
N GLU A 227 23.03 -3.44 -14.15
CA GLU A 227 21.96 -3.72 -15.11
C GLU A 227 22.50 -4.33 -16.42
N ARG A 228 23.64 -3.85 -16.94
CA ARG A 228 24.29 -4.46 -18.11
C ARG A 228 24.66 -5.92 -17.87
N PHE A 229 25.19 -6.24 -16.69
CA PHE A 229 25.49 -7.62 -16.30
C PHE A 229 24.23 -8.47 -16.12
N ARG A 230 23.16 -7.89 -15.57
CA ARG A 230 21.85 -8.56 -15.51
C ARG A 230 21.37 -8.93 -16.91
N ASP A 231 21.48 -8.02 -17.87
CA ASP A 231 20.97 -8.25 -19.22
C ASP A 231 21.81 -9.30 -19.96
N LYS A 232 23.14 -9.28 -19.81
CA LYS A 232 24.02 -10.38 -20.29
C LYS A 232 23.68 -11.73 -19.65
N GLY A 233 23.44 -11.77 -18.34
CA GLY A 233 23.01 -12.98 -17.66
C GLY A 233 21.65 -13.47 -18.16
N ASN A 234 20.72 -12.55 -18.49
CA ASN A 234 19.43 -12.90 -19.08
C ASN A 234 19.59 -13.46 -20.51
N GLU A 235 20.54 -12.95 -21.29
CA GLU A 235 20.88 -13.49 -22.62
C GLU A 235 21.44 -14.92 -22.51
N ALA A 236 22.40 -15.15 -21.61
CA ALA A 236 22.94 -16.49 -21.34
C ALA A 236 21.85 -17.47 -20.83
N MET A 237 20.94 -17.01 -19.97
CA MET A 237 19.77 -17.80 -19.53
C MET A 237 18.87 -18.22 -20.70
N LYS A 238 18.68 -17.35 -21.69
CA LYS A 238 17.89 -17.66 -22.90
C LYS A 238 18.63 -18.61 -23.83
N ALA A 239 19.96 -18.51 -23.90
CA ALA A 239 20.81 -19.42 -24.66
C ALA A 239 20.94 -20.82 -24.01
N GLY A 240 20.48 -20.99 -22.77
CA GLY A 240 20.59 -22.25 -22.03
C GLY A 240 21.95 -22.45 -21.34
N ASP A 241 22.85 -21.46 -21.42
CA ASP A 241 24.12 -21.48 -20.70
C ASP A 241 23.92 -20.90 -19.29
N PHE A 242 23.54 -21.78 -18.37
CA PHE A 242 23.24 -21.41 -17.00
C PHE A 242 24.48 -21.12 -16.16
N VAL A 243 25.65 -21.67 -16.52
CA VAL A 243 26.89 -21.46 -15.76
C VAL A 243 27.41 -20.05 -15.99
N THR A 244 27.54 -19.66 -17.27
CA THR A 244 27.93 -18.29 -17.63
C THR A 244 26.91 -17.26 -17.15
N ALA A 245 25.62 -17.61 -17.12
CA ALA A 245 24.60 -16.74 -16.54
C ALA A 245 24.83 -16.46 -15.05
N ILE A 246 25.23 -17.48 -14.27
CA ILE A 246 25.55 -17.31 -12.84
C ILE A 246 26.71 -16.33 -12.68
N GLU A 247 27.79 -16.50 -13.45
CA GLU A 247 28.97 -15.63 -13.39
C GLU A 247 28.61 -14.17 -13.66
N HIS A 248 27.85 -13.91 -14.73
CA HIS A 248 27.40 -12.55 -15.03
C HIS A 248 26.50 -11.96 -13.94
N TYR A 249 25.64 -12.76 -13.30
CA TYR A 249 24.85 -12.27 -12.17
C TYR A 249 25.72 -11.99 -10.94
N GLU A 250 26.75 -12.78 -10.66
CA GLU A 250 27.71 -12.54 -9.58
C GLU A 250 28.49 -11.25 -9.81
N GLU A 251 29.04 -11.04 -11.01
CA GLU A 251 29.71 -9.80 -11.39
C GLU A 251 28.78 -8.59 -11.20
N GLY A 252 27.52 -8.69 -11.63
CA GLY A 252 26.54 -7.63 -11.43
C GLY A 252 26.27 -7.32 -9.95
N LEU A 253 26.29 -8.34 -9.09
CA LEU A 253 26.09 -8.19 -7.65
C LEU A 253 27.26 -7.50 -6.95
N GLU A 254 28.48 -7.58 -7.48
CA GLU A 254 29.64 -6.82 -6.95
C GLU A 254 29.41 -5.30 -7.05
N TYR A 255 28.76 -4.85 -8.14
CA TYR A 255 28.41 -3.44 -8.32
C TYR A 255 27.18 -3.03 -7.50
N GLN A 256 26.18 -3.91 -7.39
CA GLN A 256 24.94 -3.62 -6.66
C GLN A 256 24.41 -4.82 -5.86
N ARG A 257 24.95 -5.00 -4.65
CA ARG A 257 24.62 -6.13 -3.75
C ARG A 257 23.17 -6.17 -3.28
N ALA A 258 22.49 -5.01 -3.26
CA ALA A 258 21.10 -4.89 -2.84
C ALA A 258 20.08 -5.18 -3.96
N ASN A 259 20.55 -5.49 -5.18
CA ASN A 259 19.66 -5.73 -6.32
C ASN A 259 19.00 -7.10 -6.22
N LYS A 260 17.73 -7.12 -5.81
CA LYS A 260 16.94 -8.34 -5.64
C LYS A 260 16.70 -9.09 -6.97
N ALA A 261 16.62 -8.38 -8.10
CA ALA A 261 16.41 -9.01 -9.40
C ALA A 261 17.59 -9.91 -9.77
N LEU A 262 18.82 -9.42 -9.56
CA LEU A 262 20.05 -10.20 -9.77
C LEU A 262 20.08 -11.46 -8.89
N TRP A 263 19.84 -11.32 -7.58
CA TRP A 263 19.80 -12.47 -6.66
C TRP A 263 18.75 -13.52 -7.05
N THR A 264 17.54 -13.07 -7.38
CA THR A 264 16.49 -14.02 -7.78
C THR A 264 16.87 -14.72 -9.09
N ASN A 265 17.35 -14.00 -10.11
CA ASN A 265 17.74 -14.59 -11.40
C ASN A 265 18.93 -15.55 -11.26
N LYS A 266 19.91 -15.20 -10.43
CA LYS A 266 21.00 -16.10 -10.03
C LYS A 266 20.47 -17.39 -9.42
N ALA A 267 19.56 -17.28 -8.44
CA ALA A 267 18.94 -18.46 -7.83
C ALA A 267 18.21 -19.34 -8.85
N LEU A 268 17.57 -18.75 -9.86
CA LEU A 268 16.95 -19.53 -10.93
C LEU A 268 17.97 -20.31 -11.76
N ALA A 269 19.09 -19.68 -12.11
CA ALA A 269 20.18 -20.32 -12.83
C ALA A 269 20.83 -21.44 -12.00
N GLU A 270 21.08 -21.20 -10.71
CA GLU A 270 21.60 -22.19 -9.75
C GLU A 270 20.68 -23.43 -9.64
N LEU A 271 19.35 -23.24 -9.61
CA LEU A 271 18.39 -24.35 -9.65
C LEU A 271 18.49 -25.17 -10.95
N LYS A 272 18.77 -24.53 -12.10
CA LYS A 272 18.89 -25.22 -13.39
C LYS A 272 20.17 -26.05 -13.50
N VAL A 273 21.22 -25.70 -12.75
CA VAL A 273 22.49 -26.45 -12.67
C VAL A 273 22.50 -27.40 -11.46
N PHE A 274 21.36 -27.63 -10.80
CA PHE A 274 21.23 -28.50 -9.63
C PHE A 274 22.08 -28.07 -8.42
N ARG A 275 22.49 -26.80 -8.35
CA ARG A 275 23.19 -26.20 -7.20
C ARG A 275 22.17 -25.74 -6.14
N TRP A 276 21.51 -26.71 -5.52
CA TRP A 276 20.36 -26.47 -4.63
C TRP A 276 20.69 -25.62 -3.40
N HIS A 277 21.81 -25.89 -2.74
CA HIS A 277 22.22 -25.16 -1.54
C HIS A 277 22.51 -23.68 -1.83
N ASP A 278 23.20 -23.41 -2.95
CA ASP A 278 23.52 -22.05 -3.37
C ASP A 278 22.25 -21.28 -3.75
N ALA A 279 21.33 -21.92 -4.47
CA ALA A 279 20.02 -21.33 -4.80
C ALA A 279 19.22 -20.94 -3.55
N ILE A 280 19.23 -21.78 -2.51
CA ILE A 280 18.59 -21.47 -1.22
C ILE A 280 19.26 -20.26 -0.57
N ALA A 281 20.60 -20.22 -0.54
CA ALA A 281 21.34 -19.10 0.04
C ALA A 281 21.05 -17.78 -0.70
N SER A 282 21.05 -17.81 -2.03
CA SER A 282 20.69 -16.68 -2.89
C SER A 282 19.26 -16.18 -2.63
N CYS A 283 18.29 -17.09 -2.46
CA CYS A 283 16.90 -16.72 -2.12
C CYS A 283 16.78 -16.15 -0.71
N ASN A 284 17.51 -16.70 0.26
CA ASN A 284 17.49 -16.19 1.65
C ASN A 284 17.98 -14.75 1.72
N LYS A 285 19.00 -14.37 0.94
CA LYS A 285 19.47 -12.98 0.88
C LYS A 285 18.36 -12.03 0.47
N VAL A 286 17.55 -12.38 -0.52
CA VAL A 286 16.41 -11.55 -0.97
C VAL A 286 15.40 -11.36 0.15
N ILE A 287 15.07 -12.44 0.85
CA ILE A 287 14.09 -12.46 1.95
C ILE A 287 14.60 -11.60 3.12
N GLU A 288 15.86 -11.82 3.56
CA GLU A 288 16.51 -11.03 4.63
C GLU A 288 16.50 -9.54 4.30
N TYR A 289 16.89 -9.16 3.07
CA TYR A 289 16.89 -7.75 2.66
C TYR A 289 15.48 -7.14 2.71
N SER A 290 14.46 -7.89 2.29
CA SER A 290 13.08 -7.40 2.27
C SER A 290 12.38 -7.41 3.62
N GLU A 291 12.90 -8.13 4.61
CA GLU A 291 12.36 -8.16 5.97
C GLU A 291 12.98 -7.04 6.82
N ILE A 292 14.29 -6.82 6.66
CA ILE A 292 15.05 -5.83 7.45
C ILE A 292 14.84 -4.40 6.91
N PHE A 293 14.86 -4.23 5.57
CA PHE A 293 14.90 -2.91 4.95
C PHE A 293 13.59 -2.51 4.25
N GLU A 294 12.60 -3.40 4.20
CA GLU A 294 11.29 -3.10 3.62
C GLU A 294 10.20 -3.55 4.60
N ASP A 295 9.14 -2.78 4.74
CA ASP A 295 8.05 -3.02 5.71
C ASP A 295 7.33 -4.36 5.46
N GLY A 296 7.95 -5.48 5.86
CA GLY A 296 7.40 -6.83 5.79
C GLY A 296 7.04 -7.27 4.36
N PHE A 297 8.02 -7.27 3.43
CA PHE A 297 7.89 -7.78 2.05
C PHE A 297 6.98 -6.98 1.09
N ARG A 298 6.27 -5.95 1.56
CA ARG A 298 5.24 -5.23 0.77
C ARG A 298 5.83 -4.51 -0.44
N ARG A 299 7.00 -3.90 -0.29
CA ARG A 299 7.62 -3.06 -1.33
C ARG A 299 8.14 -3.86 -2.52
N SER A 300 8.65 -5.08 -2.28
CA SER A 300 9.19 -5.97 -3.32
C SER A 300 8.45 -7.31 -3.43
N ALA A 301 7.12 -7.29 -3.29
CA ALA A 301 6.30 -8.50 -3.21
C ALA A 301 6.61 -9.54 -4.31
N ASN A 302 6.80 -9.11 -5.57
CA ASN A 302 7.10 -10.01 -6.70
C ASN A 302 8.48 -10.70 -6.55
N ALA A 303 9.51 -9.95 -6.14
CA ALA A 303 10.84 -10.51 -5.92
C ALA A 303 10.85 -11.50 -4.75
N CYS A 304 10.15 -11.17 -3.67
CA CYS A 304 10.01 -12.04 -2.50
C CYS A 304 9.23 -13.32 -2.85
N PHE A 305 8.12 -13.19 -3.59
CA PHE A 305 7.36 -14.34 -4.08
C PHE A 305 8.25 -15.27 -4.91
N LYS A 306 9.01 -14.74 -5.87
CA LYS A 306 9.98 -15.52 -6.67
C LYS A 306 11.03 -16.20 -5.79
N ALA A 307 11.56 -15.50 -4.78
CA ALA A 307 12.54 -16.07 -3.85
C ALA A 307 11.95 -17.22 -3.02
N PHE A 308 10.73 -17.07 -2.48
CA PHE A 308 10.06 -18.15 -1.74
C PHE A 308 9.79 -19.38 -2.61
N VAL A 309 9.28 -19.18 -3.82
CA VAL A 309 9.01 -20.28 -4.76
C VAL A 309 10.30 -21.02 -5.14
N ARG A 310 11.36 -20.27 -5.48
CA ARG A 310 12.67 -20.84 -5.85
C ARG A 310 13.34 -21.54 -4.67
N ARG A 311 13.27 -20.98 -3.46
CA ARG A 311 13.72 -21.64 -2.23
C ARG A 311 12.99 -22.96 -1.98
N GLY A 312 11.66 -22.97 -2.16
CA GLY A 312 10.86 -24.19 -2.06
C GLY A 312 11.22 -25.25 -3.12
N GLY A 313 11.60 -24.82 -4.32
CA GLY A 313 12.16 -25.70 -5.35
C GLY A 313 13.52 -26.28 -4.94
N GLY A 314 14.41 -25.43 -4.43
CA GLY A 314 15.74 -25.84 -3.95
C GLY A 314 15.69 -26.81 -2.77
N LEU A 315 14.72 -26.67 -1.86
CA LEU A 315 14.53 -27.60 -0.74
C LEU A 315 13.95 -28.96 -1.18
N ARG A 316 13.16 -28.99 -2.26
CA ARG A 316 12.62 -30.23 -2.83
C ARG A 316 13.62 -30.98 -3.70
N GLY A 317 14.47 -30.27 -4.43
CA GLY A 317 15.48 -30.85 -5.34
C GLY A 317 16.40 -31.94 -4.76
N PRO A 318 16.92 -31.84 -3.52
CA PRO A 318 17.81 -32.85 -2.95
C PRO A 318 17.10 -34.10 -2.39
N HIS A 319 15.77 -34.16 -2.40
CA HIS A 319 15.02 -35.35 -2.00
C HIS A 319 14.51 -36.06 -3.26
N PRO A 320 15.17 -37.15 -3.71
CA PRO A 320 14.56 -38.04 -4.69
C PRO A 320 13.32 -38.63 -4.03
N TRP A 321 12.17 -38.46 -4.66
CA TRP A 321 11.01 -39.27 -4.34
C TRP A 321 11.36 -40.71 -4.70
N GLY A 322 11.51 -41.55 -3.68
CA GLY A 322 11.51 -43.00 -3.80
C GLY A 322 10.09 -43.54 -3.74
#